data_AF-A0A5B0EII8-F1
#
_entry.id   AF-A0A5B0EII8-F1
#
_cell.length_a   1.000
_cell.length_b   1.000
_cell.length_c   1.000
_cell.angle_alpha   90.00
_cell.angle_beta   90.00
_cell.angle_gamma   90.00
#
_symmetry.space_group_name_H-M   'P 1'
#
loop_
_entity.id
_entity.type
_entity.pdbx_description
1 polymer ?
#
loop_
_entity_poly.entity_id
_entity_poly.type
_entity_poly.pdbx_seq_one_letter_code
_entity_poly.pdbx_strand_id
1 'polypeptide(L)'
;MGVDWTALEEAIRVSALRQAAEIIDRHPDEVFYAVALDGVSADETDHIDLPVLALNSEEALTRALAGEDEEKDAEDFEEVDEEERFEERADADDDGSDRDHYLDQDNTNSDDDDDETAEEDEDDEDIDDVLKELDALTSDAEQGYFSSKWNPNDWQWSPIELFDESATELWSQALTSVAKNHGWDKTNRLYYEMLIRVTESLRKALAAGRNADVVVYLSDDDHGDELLRRCLTEAQLTKHFPELAH
;
A
#
# COMPACT_ATOMS: atom_id res chain seq x y z
N MET A 1 -0.58 -0.93 -35.02
CA MET A 1 0.33 -2.09 -34.91
C MET A 1 -0.06 -2.81 -33.62
N GLY A 2 -0.12 -4.13 -33.60
CA GLY A 2 -0.47 -4.87 -32.39
C GLY A 2 0.70 -4.90 -31.41
N VAL A 3 0.41 -5.02 -30.12
CA VAL A 3 1.40 -5.37 -29.09
C VAL A 3 1.78 -6.84 -29.29
N ASP A 4 3.08 -7.11 -29.26
CA ASP A 4 3.58 -8.48 -29.12
C ASP A 4 3.51 -8.87 -27.64
N TRP A 5 2.38 -9.50 -27.28
CA TRP A 5 2.10 -9.92 -25.91
C TRP A 5 3.14 -10.90 -25.36
N THR A 6 3.71 -11.76 -26.21
CA THR A 6 4.73 -12.72 -25.79
C THR A 6 6.05 -12.02 -25.51
N ALA A 7 6.42 -11.03 -26.32
CA ALA A 7 7.60 -10.23 -26.07
C ALA A 7 7.47 -9.40 -24.79
N LEU A 8 6.29 -8.81 -24.53
CA LEU A 8 6.01 -8.08 -23.29
C LEU A 8 6.07 -8.99 -22.06
N GLU A 9 5.39 -10.14 -22.11
CA GLU A 9 5.40 -11.14 -21.03
C GLU A 9 6.83 -11.55 -20.67
N GLU A 10 7.64 -11.88 -21.67
CA GLU A 10 9.02 -12.29 -21.46
C GLU A 10 9.89 -11.15 -20.93
N ALA A 11 9.68 -9.92 -21.42
CA ALA A 11 10.42 -8.75 -20.96
C ALA A 11 10.14 -8.45 -19.48
N ILE A 12 8.87 -8.45 -19.06
CA ILE A 12 8.47 -8.25 -17.66
C ILE A 12 9.05 -9.39 -16.81
N ARG A 13 8.87 -10.64 -17.24
CA ARG A 13 9.35 -11.82 -16.51
C ARG A 13 10.85 -11.80 -16.27
N VAL A 14 11.65 -11.49 -17.30
CA VAL A 14 13.10 -11.46 -17.20
C VAL A 14 13.57 -10.29 -16.34
N SER A 15 12.97 -9.11 -16.49
CA SER A 15 13.37 -7.95 -15.71
C SER A 15 13.01 -8.11 -14.23
N ALA A 16 11.76 -8.50 -13.93
CA ALA A 16 11.29 -8.72 -12.58
C ALA A 16 12.10 -9.81 -11.87
N LEU A 17 12.37 -10.93 -12.55
CA LEU A 17 13.18 -12.01 -11.96
C LEU A 17 14.60 -11.54 -11.66
N ARG A 18 15.21 -10.79 -12.59
CA ARG A 18 16.57 -10.27 -12.40
C ARG A 18 16.62 -9.36 -11.18
N GLN A 19 15.72 -8.39 -11.07
CA GLN A 19 15.70 -7.43 -9.97
C GLN A 19 15.40 -8.11 -8.63
N ALA A 20 14.40 -9.00 -8.60
CA ALA A 20 14.07 -9.77 -7.40
C ALA A 20 15.26 -10.62 -6.93
N ALA A 21 15.89 -11.38 -7.85
CA ALA A 21 17.05 -12.19 -7.52
C ALA A 21 18.25 -11.35 -7.06
N GLU A 22 18.48 -10.19 -7.67
CA GLU A 22 19.56 -9.28 -7.31
C GLU A 22 19.39 -8.71 -5.89
N ILE A 23 18.15 -8.42 -5.48
CA ILE A 23 17.83 -7.99 -4.11
C ILE A 23 18.00 -9.15 -3.13
N ILE A 24 17.46 -10.33 -3.45
CA ILE A 24 17.60 -11.53 -2.60
C ILE A 24 19.08 -11.90 -2.39
N ASP A 25 19.89 -11.86 -3.46
CA ASP A 25 21.32 -12.17 -3.39
C ASP A 25 22.13 -11.13 -2.58
N ARG A 26 21.67 -9.87 -2.53
CA ARG A 26 22.26 -8.81 -1.69
C ARG A 26 21.92 -8.96 -0.21
N HIS A 27 20.83 -9.64 0.11
CA HIS A 27 20.30 -9.81 1.46
C HIS A 27 20.21 -11.30 1.85
N PRO A 28 21.35 -12.02 1.93
CA PRO A 28 21.34 -13.48 2.18
C PRO A 28 20.89 -13.86 3.60
N ASP A 29 20.96 -12.91 4.54
CA ASP A 29 20.56 -13.13 5.92
C ASP A 29 19.04 -13.04 6.11
N GLU A 30 18.35 -12.35 5.20
CA GLU A 30 16.92 -12.06 5.25
C GLU A 30 16.07 -13.15 4.57
N VAL A 31 14.84 -13.34 5.06
CA VAL A 31 13.85 -14.26 4.48
C VAL A 31 12.78 -13.47 3.77
N PHE A 32 12.73 -13.61 2.44
CA PHE A 32 11.73 -12.92 1.63
C PHE A 32 10.42 -13.71 1.65
N TYR A 33 9.36 -13.09 2.19
CA TYR A 33 8.04 -13.72 2.26
C TYR A 33 7.12 -13.30 1.13
N ALA A 34 7.30 -12.10 0.56
CA ALA A 34 6.39 -11.55 -0.44
C ALA A 34 7.09 -10.81 -1.58
N VAL A 35 6.53 -10.96 -2.78
CA VAL A 35 6.85 -10.21 -3.99
C VAL A 35 5.53 -9.84 -4.67
N ALA A 36 5.34 -8.57 -5.01
CA ALA A 36 4.14 -8.10 -5.69
C ALA A 36 4.51 -7.40 -6.99
N LEU A 37 3.70 -7.63 -8.01
CA LEU A 37 3.60 -6.70 -9.14
C LEU A 37 2.49 -5.73 -8.78
N ASP A 38 2.77 -4.43 -8.79
CA ASP A 38 1.84 -3.38 -8.35
C ASP A 38 1.76 -2.25 -9.39
N GLY A 39 0.86 -1.29 -9.20
CA GLY A 39 0.70 -0.13 -10.09
C GLY A 39 -0.08 -0.42 -11.38
N VAL A 40 -0.86 -1.49 -11.39
CA VAL A 40 -1.76 -1.82 -12.50
C VAL A 40 -3.18 -1.45 -12.09
N SER A 41 -3.89 -0.69 -12.92
CA SER A 41 -5.30 -0.34 -12.70
C SER A 41 -6.18 -0.88 -13.82
N ALA A 42 -7.36 -1.36 -13.44
CA ALA A 42 -8.37 -1.91 -14.34
C ALA A 42 -9.31 -0.83 -14.91
N ASP A 43 -9.30 0.38 -14.35
CA ASP A 43 -10.15 1.48 -14.75
C ASP A 43 -9.82 1.97 -16.14
N GLU A 44 -10.83 2.32 -16.95
CA GLU A 44 -10.65 2.96 -18.26
C GLU A 44 -9.98 4.33 -18.13
N THR A 45 -8.66 4.29 -17.97
CA THR A 45 -7.78 5.45 -17.85
C THR A 45 -7.29 5.90 -19.23
N ASP A 46 -6.60 7.04 -19.25
CA ASP A 46 -6.02 7.58 -20.47
C ASP A 46 -4.90 6.69 -21.07
N HIS A 47 -4.27 5.85 -20.23
CA HIS A 47 -3.15 4.97 -20.58
C HIS A 47 -3.07 3.72 -19.68
N ILE A 48 -2.58 2.61 -20.25
CA ILE A 48 -2.27 1.39 -19.47
C ILE A 48 -0.85 1.49 -18.93
N ASP A 49 -0.71 1.44 -17.61
CA ASP A 49 0.57 1.47 -16.91
C ASP A 49 1.25 0.11 -16.87
N LEU A 50 2.59 0.14 -16.81
CA LEU A 50 3.40 -1.05 -16.60
C LEU A 50 3.49 -1.36 -15.10
N PRO A 51 3.57 -2.65 -14.72
CA PRO A 51 3.71 -3.00 -13.32
C PRO A 51 5.09 -2.55 -12.80
N VAL A 52 5.09 -2.13 -11.55
CA VAL A 52 6.30 -2.02 -10.74
C VAL A 52 6.47 -3.27 -9.89
N LEU A 53 7.69 -3.53 -9.46
CA LEU A 53 8.01 -4.64 -8.59
C LEU A 53 8.17 -4.15 -7.15
N ALA A 54 7.58 -4.88 -6.22
CA ALA A 54 7.74 -4.67 -4.79
C ALA A 54 8.18 -5.97 -4.12
N LEU A 55 9.09 -5.90 -3.14
CA LEU A 55 9.50 -7.05 -2.34
C LEU A 55 9.52 -6.70 -0.86
N ASN A 56 9.31 -7.70 -0.01
CA ASN A 56 9.48 -7.54 1.43
C ASN A 56 10.04 -8.80 2.11
N SER A 57 10.77 -8.58 3.20
CA SER A 57 11.36 -9.62 4.05
C SER A 57 10.69 -9.65 5.42
N GLU A 58 10.77 -10.79 6.11
CA GLU A 58 10.23 -10.92 7.47
C GLU A 58 10.93 -9.97 8.44
N GLU A 59 12.22 -9.73 8.22
CA GLU A 59 13.03 -8.81 8.99
C GLU A 59 12.62 -7.35 8.76
N ALA A 60 12.37 -6.95 7.51
CA ALA A 60 11.88 -5.61 7.19
C ALA A 60 10.46 -5.37 7.74
N LEU A 61 9.57 -6.36 7.64
CA LEU A 61 8.25 -6.29 8.26
C LEU A 61 8.35 -6.10 9.78
N THR A 62 9.25 -6.82 10.44
CA THR A 62 9.45 -6.70 11.89
C THR A 62 9.95 -5.32 12.28
N ARG A 63 10.84 -4.71 11.49
CA ARG A 63 11.34 -3.35 11.69
C ARG A 63 10.24 -2.31 11.54
N ALA A 64 9.43 -2.43 10.49
CA ALA A 64 8.29 -1.54 10.25
C ALA A 64 7.28 -1.62 11.40
N LEU A 65 6.95 -2.83 11.87
CA LEU A 65 6.05 -3.04 13.02
C LEU A 65 6.64 -2.53 14.35
N ALA A 66 7.97 -2.49 14.48
CA ALA A 66 8.64 -1.94 15.65
C ALA A 66 8.69 -0.39 15.63
N GLY A 67 8.26 0.26 14.54
CA GLY A 67 8.33 1.71 14.38
C GLY A 67 9.76 2.24 14.20
N GLU A 68 10.73 1.36 13.95
CA GLU A 68 12.15 1.74 13.82
C GLU A 68 12.47 2.51 12.52
N ASP A 69 11.52 2.58 11.59
CA ASP A 69 11.65 3.31 10.32
C ASP A 69 11.21 4.79 10.41
N GLU A 70 10.46 5.20 11.44
CA GLU A 70 10.00 6.61 11.58
C GLU A 70 11.08 7.56 12.15
N GLU A 71 12.17 7.05 12.74
CA GLU A 71 13.17 7.88 13.44
C GLU A 71 14.36 8.37 12.58
N LYS A 72 14.47 8.01 11.29
CA LYS A 72 15.65 8.37 10.47
C LYS A 72 15.52 9.59 9.56
N ASP A 73 14.32 10.12 9.35
CA ASP A 73 14.10 11.26 8.45
C ASP A 73 13.98 12.62 9.16
N ALA A 74 14.13 12.66 10.49
CA ALA A 74 14.02 13.89 11.29
C ALA A 74 15.36 14.54 11.68
N GLU A 75 16.51 13.99 11.27
CA GLU A 75 17.85 14.51 11.67
C GLU A 75 18.63 15.24 10.55
N ASP A 76 17.97 15.89 9.58
CA ASP A 76 18.68 16.75 8.61
C ASP A 76 17.95 18.05 8.23
N PHE A 77 17.20 18.64 9.17
CA PHE A 77 16.98 20.08 9.14
C PHE A 77 18.00 20.72 10.08
N GLU A 78 19.17 21.02 9.54
CA GLU A 78 20.10 21.97 10.16
C GLU A 78 19.30 23.20 10.61
N GLU A 79 19.31 23.49 11.92
CA GLU A 79 18.95 24.79 12.45
C GLU A 79 19.81 25.83 11.73
N VAL A 80 19.27 26.41 10.66
CA VAL A 80 19.83 27.64 10.10
C VAL A 80 19.45 28.73 11.08
N ASP A 81 20.41 29.04 11.94
CA ASP A 81 20.45 30.16 12.86
C ASP A 81 20.17 31.46 12.06
N GLU A 82 18.89 31.86 11.97
CA GLU A 82 18.45 33.11 11.35
C GLU A 82 18.79 34.31 12.27
N GLU A 83 20.05 34.50 12.60
CA GLU A 83 20.59 35.78 13.06
C GLU A 83 20.98 36.66 11.87
N GLU A 84 20.04 36.99 10.97
CA GLU A 84 20.24 38.13 10.05
C GLU A 84 18.97 38.98 9.85
N ARG A 85 18.92 40.04 10.68
CA ARG A 85 18.93 41.42 10.17
C ARG A 85 17.61 41.99 9.62
N PHE A 86 16.68 42.28 10.52
CA PHE A 86 15.66 43.30 10.25
C PHE A 86 16.29 44.70 10.40
N GLU A 87 16.64 45.34 9.28
CA GLU A 87 16.99 46.77 9.26
C GLU A 87 15.73 47.60 9.54
N GLU A 88 15.74 48.27 10.69
CA GLU A 88 14.75 49.24 11.16
C GLU A 88 14.56 50.37 10.14
N ARG A 89 13.49 50.29 9.33
CA ARG A 89 13.00 51.45 8.58
C ARG A 89 12.21 52.35 9.51
N ALA A 90 12.86 53.44 9.88
CA ALA A 90 12.25 54.57 10.57
C ALA A 90 11.60 55.52 9.56
N ASP A 91 10.33 55.31 9.23
CA ASP A 91 9.51 56.31 8.55
C ASP A 91 8.01 56.00 8.58
N ALA A 92 7.31 56.77 9.43
CA ALA A 92 5.95 57.31 9.25
C ALA A 92 4.75 56.35 9.27
N ASP A 93 3.59 56.61 9.86
CA ASP A 93 3.06 57.66 10.75
C ASP A 93 1.79 57.03 11.36
N ASP A 94 1.60 57.26 12.66
CA ASP A 94 0.35 57.69 13.28
C ASP A 94 -0.94 57.68 12.43
N ASP A 95 -1.92 56.82 12.77
CA ASP A 95 -3.33 57.24 13.00
C ASP A 95 -4.20 56.07 13.53
N GLY A 96 -4.93 56.35 14.62
CA GLY A 96 -6.26 55.80 14.92
C GLY A 96 -6.34 54.32 15.33
N SER A 97 -6.24 53.98 16.62
CA SER A 97 -7.41 53.90 17.51
C SER A 97 -8.62 53.21 16.88
N ASP A 98 -8.88 51.94 17.25
CA ASP A 98 -10.20 51.62 17.83
C ASP A 98 -10.29 50.21 18.45
N ARG A 99 -10.64 50.23 19.75
CA ARG A 99 -11.57 49.35 20.46
C ARG A 99 -11.09 47.99 20.97
N ASP A 100 -10.66 48.06 22.23
CA ASP A 100 -11.10 47.17 23.30
C ASP A 100 -12.58 46.74 23.18
N HIS A 101 -12.86 45.45 23.40
CA HIS A 101 -13.97 45.08 24.26
C HIS A 101 -13.71 43.74 24.97
N TYR A 102 -14.07 43.78 26.25
CA TYR A 102 -13.71 42.87 27.33
C TYR A 102 -14.50 41.55 27.33
N LEU A 103 -13.87 40.58 27.99
CA LEU A 103 -14.42 39.40 28.66
C LEU A 103 -15.82 39.64 29.27
N ASP A 104 -16.66 38.60 29.27
CA ASP A 104 -17.38 38.29 30.50
C ASP A 104 -17.61 36.77 30.66
N GLN A 105 -17.41 36.36 31.89
CA GLN A 105 -17.62 35.03 32.43
C GLN A 105 -19.01 34.97 33.07
N ASP A 106 -19.49 33.72 33.17
CA ASP A 106 -20.19 33.16 34.32
C ASP A 106 -21.73 33.05 34.35
N ASN A 107 -22.08 31.94 35.02
CA ASN A 107 -23.23 31.71 35.89
C ASN A 107 -24.45 30.87 35.43
N THR A 108 -24.35 29.57 35.76
CA THR A 108 -25.21 28.79 36.69
C THR A 108 -26.74 28.63 36.49
N ASN A 109 -27.12 27.35 36.34
CA ASN A 109 -28.16 26.54 37.02
C ASN A 109 -29.62 27.03 37.20
N SER A 110 -30.57 26.20 36.74
CA SER A 110 -31.85 25.78 37.39
C SER A 110 -32.56 24.79 36.43
N ASP A 111 -32.63 23.49 36.71
CA ASP A 111 -33.61 22.68 37.49
C ASP A 111 -34.79 22.10 36.67
N ASP A 112 -35.15 20.86 37.04
CA ASP A 112 -36.37 20.07 36.78
C ASP A 112 -36.59 19.52 35.35
N ASP A 113 -37.11 18.32 35.09
CA ASP A 113 -37.63 17.18 35.87
C ASP A 113 -37.71 16.02 34.83
N ASP A 114 -37.23 14.81 35.15
CA ASP A 114 -38.05 13.62 35.46
C ASP A 114 -38.69 12.95 34.21
N ASP A 115 -38.14 11.81 33.75
CA ASP A 115 -38.94 10.64 33.36
C ASP A 115 -38.11 9.35 33.35
N GLU A 116 -38.69 8.32 33.94
CA GLU A 116 -38.13 7.00 34.17
C GLU A 116 -38.09 6.16 32.89
N THR A 117 -37.07 5.31 32.73
CA THR A 117 -37.21 3.89 32.34
C THR A 117 -35.83 3.26 32.40
N ALA A 118 -35.52 2.65 33.55
CA ALA A 118 -34.47 1.65 33.63
C ALA A 118 -35.01 0.36 33.02
N GLU A 119 -34.81 0.19 31.72
CA GLU A 119 -34.79 -1.13 31.11
C GLU A 119 -33.46 -1.77 31.57
N GLU A 120 -33.55 -2.69 32.52
CA GLU A 120 -32.47 -3.62 32.85
C GLU A 120 -32.35 -4.59 31.66
N ASP A 121 -31.63 -4.17 30.62
CA ASP A 121 -31.18 -5.07 29.57
C ASP A 121 -30.02 -5.90 30.15
N GLU A 122 -30.36 -7.11 30.62
CA GLU A 122 -29.44 -8.22 30.89
C GLU A 122 -28.82 -8.72 29.59
N ASP A 123 -27.99 -7.92 28.94
CA ASP A 123 -27.00 -8.38 27.97
C ASP A 123 -25.61 -8.06 28.53
N ASP A 124 -25.24 -8.75 29.63
CA ASP A 124 -23.83 -8.95 29.99
C ASP A 124 -23.21 -9.88 28.92
N GLU A 125 -23.15 -9.44 27.66
CA GLU A 125 -22.12 -9.93 26.75
C GLU A 125 -20.81 -9.60 27.46
N ASP A 126 -20.14 -10.64 27.97
CA ASP A 126 -18.89 -10.52 28.70
C ASP A 126 -18.01 -9.54 27.92
N ILE A 127 -17.74 -8.35 28.47
CA ILE A 127 -16.97 -7.31 27.80
C ILE A 127 -15.61 -7.87 27.34
N ASP A 128 -15.10 -8.88 28.06
CA ASP A 128 -13.93 -9.65 27.68
C ASP A 128 -14.10 -10.46 26.38
N ASP A 129 -15.28 -11.03 26.13
CA ASP A 129 -15.61 -11.73 24.87
C ASP A 129 -15.83 -10.75 23.73
N VAL A 130 -16.49 -9.60 23.95
CA VAL A 130 -16.61 -8.53 22.94
C VAL A 130 -15.26 -7.91 22.60
N LEU A 131 -14.41 -7.68 23.60
CA LEU A 131 -13.04 -7.21 23.39
C LEU A 131 -12.21 -8.24 22.66
N LYS A 132 -12.37 -9.54 22.96
CA LYS A 132 -11.65 -10.61 22.27
C LYS A 132 -12.14 -10.84 20.85
N GLU A 133 -13.43 -10.66 20.58
CA GLU A 133 -13.99 -10.66 19.23
C GLU A 133 -13.51 -9.44 18.45
N LEU A 134 -13.45 -8.26 19.09
CA LEU A 134 -12.87 -7.06 18.50
C LEU A 134 -11.37 -7.23 18.25
N ASP A 135 -10.60 -7.82 19.18
CA ASP A 135 -9.17 -8.10 19.05
C ASP A 135 -8.92 -9.17 17.97
N ALA A 136 -9.83 -10.14 17.82
CA ALA A 136 -9.81 -11.11 16.74
C ALA A 136 -10.13 -10.45 15.38
N LEU A 137 -11.09 -9.53 15.34
CA LEU A 137 -11.45 -8.77 14.14
C LEU A 137 -10.34 -7.78 13.73
N THR A 138 -9.69 -7.11 14.70
CA THR A 138 -8.55 -6.23 14.43
C THR A 138 -7.34 -7.05 14.02
N SER A 139 -7.07 -8.19 14.65
CA SER A 139 -5.95 -9.07 14.25
C SER A 139 -6.17 -9.78 12.91
N ASP A 140 -7.41 -10.06 12.50
CA ASP A 140 -7.73 -10.49 11.13
C ASP A 140 -7.57 -9.32 10.14
N ALA A 141 -8.00 -8.11 10.49
CA ALA A 141 -7.78 -6.91 9.66
C ALA A 141 -6.28 -6.53 9.54
N GLU A 142 -5.48 -6.79 10.58
CA GLU A 142 -4.02 -6.64 10.59
C GLU A 142 -3.29 -7.76 9.83
N GLN A 143 -3.99 -8.83 9.41
CA GLN A 143 -3.41 -9.96 8.66
C GLN A 143 -4.02 -10.15 7.25
N GLY A 144 -5.17 -9.55 6.97
CA GLY A 144 -5.87 -9.61 5.69
C GLY A 144 -5.18 -8.82 4.58
N TYR A 145 -5.72 -8.88 3.36
CA TYR A 145 -5.11 -8.26 2.17
C TYR A 145 -4.81 -6.75 2.32
N PHE A 146 -5.62 -6.01 3.07
CA PHE A 146 -5.45 -4.58 3.31
C PHE A 146 -4.56 -4.25 4.53
N SER A 147 -3.94 -5.25 5.15
CA SER A 147 -2.98 -5.00 6.22
C SER A 147 -1.68 -4.40 5.68
N SER A 148 -0.96 -3.65 6.53
CA SER A 148 0.37 -3.11 6.21
C SER A 148 1.37 -4.20 5.77
N LYS A 149 1.15 -5.44 6.21
CA LYS A 149 1.92 -6.61 5.76
C LYS A 149 1.76 -6.88 4.27
N TRP A 150 0.57 -6.71 3.70
CA TRP A 150 0.27 -7.07 2.31
C TRP A 150 0.09 -5.86 1.38
N ASN A 151 0.38 -4.65 1.87
CA ASN A 151 0.39 -3.43 1.06
C ASN A 151 1.78 -3.20 0.42
N PRO A 152 1.93 -3.37 -0.91
CA PRO A 152 3.23 -3.20 -1.57
C PRO A 152 3.80 -1.79 -1.48
N ASN A 153 2.96 -0.77 -1.27
CA ASN A 153 3.41 0.62 -1.13
C ASN A 153 4.20 0.86 0.17
N ASP A 154 3.94 0.06 1.20
CA ASP A 154 4.58 0.18 2.52
C ASP A 154 5.83 -0.70 2.66
N TRP A 155 6.21 -1.42 1.59
CA TRP A 155 7.31 -2.37 1.63
C TRP A 155 8.68 -1.71 1.44
N GLN A 156 9.70 -2.31 2.08
CA GLN A 156 11.07 -1.81 2.09
C GLN A 156 11.68 -1.61 0.70
N TRP A 157 11.35 -2.47 -0.26
CA TRP A 157 11.84 -2.38 -1.64
C TRP A 157 10.66 -2.19 -2.59
N SER A 158 10.10 -0.98 -2.57
CA SER A 158 9.00 -0.55 -3.42
C SER A 158 9.03 0.97 -3.64
N PRO A 159 8.59 1.48 -4.80
CA PRO A 159 8.40 0.76 -6.06
C PRO A 159 9.74 0.54 -6.77
N ILE A 160 9.89 -0.58 -7.47
CA ILE A 160 11.05 -0.85 -8.33
C ILE A 160 10.59 -0.87 -9.80
N GLU A 161 11.12 0.06 -10.59
CA GLU A 161 10.85 0.14 -12.02
C GLU A 161 11.48 -1.02 -12.78
N LEU A 162 10.67 -1.77 -13.54
CA LEU A 162 11.14 -2.91 -14.34
C LEU A 162 11.90 -2.49 -15.60
N PHE A 163 11.65 -1.29 -16.12
CA PHE A 163 12.21 -0.81 -17.37
C PHE A 163 12.69 0.63 -17.22
N ASP A 164 13.54 1.09 -18.13
CA ASP A 164 13.81 2.51 -18.25
C ASP A 164 12.58 3.28 -18.75
N GLU A 165 12.54 4.59 -18.47
CA GLU A 165 11.46 5.51 -18.85
C GLU A 165 11.07 5.37 -20.33
N SER A 166 12.04 5.25 -21.23
CA SER A 166 11.79 5.18 -22.67
C SER A 166 11.11 3.87 -23.10
N ALA A 167 11.50 2.74 -22.50
CA ALA A 167 10.88 1.45 -22.73
C ALA A 167 9.48 1.40 -22.09
N THR A 168 9.32 1.97 -20.89
CA THR A 168 8.03 2.09 -20.21
C THR A 168 7.02 2.85 -21.05
N GLU A 169 7.38 4.03 -21.55
CA GLU A 169 6.53 4.83 -22.43
C GLU A 169 6.14 4.07 -23.70
N LEU A 170 7.10 3.37 -24.32
CA LEU A 170 6.86 2.66 -25.57
C LEU A 170 5.84 1.53 -25.39
N TRP A 171 5.96 0.74 -24.33
CA TRP A 171 5.02 -0.34 -24.04
C TRP A 171 3.67 0.18 -23.60
N SER A 172 3.63 1.18 -22.72
CA SER A 172 2.38 1.82 -22.28
C SER A 172 1.61 2.40 -23.48
N GLN A 173 2.28 3.12 -24.38
CA GLN A 173 1.66 3.66 -25.59
C GLN A 173 1.15 2.54 -26.53
N ALA A 174 1.89 1.43 -26.63
CA ALA A 174 1.49 0.31 -27.46
C ALA A 174 0.26 -0.41 -26.89
N LEU A 175 0.23 -0.68 -25.58
CA LEU A 175 -0.91 -1.27 -24.86
C LEU A 175 -2.15 -0.38 -24.96
N THR A 176 -1.98 0.91 -24.69
CA THR A 176 -3.04 1.92 -24.82
C THR A 176 -3.58 1.99 -26.25
N SER A 177 -2.71 1.90 -27.25
CA SER A 177 -3.12 1.85 -28.65
C SER A 177 -3.93 0.59 -28.96
N VAL A 178 -3.59 -0.56 -28.37
CA VAL A 178 -4.36 -1.79 -28.52
C VAL A 178 -5.73 -1.65 -27.85
N ALA A 179 -5.79 -1.11 -26.63
CA ALA A 179 -7.04 -0.85 -25.92
C ALA A 179 -7.99 0.05 -26.72
N LYS A 180 -7.48 1.17 -27.24
CA LYS A 180 -8.23 2.12 -28.08
C LYS A 180 -8.79 1.48 -29.37
N ASN A 181 -8.09 0.51 -29.96
CA ASN A 181 -8.48 -0.09 -31.24
C ASN A 181 -9.29 -1.39 -31.10
N HIS A 182 -9.12 -2.13 -30.00
CA HIS A 182 -9.67 -3.48 -29.82
C HIS A 182 -10.60 -3.62 -28.61
N GLY A 183 -10.78 -2.55 -27.84
CA GLY A 183 -11.61 -2.49 -26.64
C GLY A 183 -10.78 -2.58 -25.36
N TRP A 184 -11.14 -1.74 -24.40
CA TRP A 184 -10.46 -1.61 -23.10
C TRP A 184 -10.59 -2.89 -22.28
N ASP A 185 -11.81 -3.37 -22.01
CA ASP A 185 -12.07 -4.58 -21.22
C ASP A 185 -11.29 -5.81 -21.71
N LYS A 186 -11.26 -5.99 -23.04
CA LYS A 186 -10.59 -7.13 -23.66
C LYS A 186 -9.07 -7.02 -23.49
N THR A 187 -8.53 -5.82 -23.59
CA THR A 187 -7.09 -5.57 -23.48
C THR A 187 -6.65 -5.74 -22.03
N ASN A 188 -7.39 -5.19 -21.07
CA ASN A 188 -7.15 -5.38 -19.65
C ASN A 188 -7.18 -6.85 -19.29
N ARG A 189 -8.22 -7.59 -19.69
CA ARG A 189 -8.29 -9.02 -19.38
C ARG A 189 -7.07 -9.79 -19.88
N LEU A 190 -6.61 -9.51 -21.11
CA LEU A 190 -5.40 -10.14 -21.65
C LEU A 190 -4.14 -9.71 -20.89
N TYR A 191 -4.09 -8.46 -20.44
CA TYR A 191 -2.99 -7.92 -19.67
C TYR A 191 -2.89 -8.55 -18.27
N TYR A 192 -3.97 -8.57 -17.50
CA TYR A 192 -4.03 -9.25 -16.20
C TYR A 192 -3.75 -10.76 -16.34
N GLU A 193 -4.31 -11.44 -17.35
CA GLU A 193 -3.99 -12.86 -17.59
C GLU A 193 -2.50 -13.09 -17.87
N MET A 194 -1.84 -12.16 -18.56
CA MET A 194 -0.40 -12.22 -18.80
C MET A 194 0.39 -11.98 -17.52
N LEU A 195 0.03 -10.96 -16.72
CA LEU A 195 0.69 -10.68 -15.45
C LEU A 195 0.56 -11.84 -14.45
N ILE A 196 -0.60 -12.50 -14.37
CA ILE A 196 -0.80 -13.70 -13.54
C ILE A 196 0.15 -14.84 -13.95
N ARG A 197 0.42 -15.01 -15.26
CA ARG A 197 1.42 -16.01 -15.71
C ARG A 197 2.83 -15.60 -15.32
N VAL A 198 3.14 -14.31 -15.36
CA VAL A 198 4.43 -13.78 -14.90
C VAL A 198 4.59 -14.05 -13.41
N THR A 199 3.60 -13.73 -12.57
CA THR A 199 3.67 -13.98 -11.11
C THR A 199 3.84 -15.47 -10.81
N GLU A 200 3.12 -16.36 -11.52
CA GLU A 200 3.29 -17.81 -11.37
C GLU A 200 4.72 -18.26 -11.74
N SER A 201 5.28 -17.72 -12.83
CA SER A 201 6.65 -18.02 -13.25
C SER A 201 7.68 -17.49 -12.27
N LEU A 202 7.47 -16.29 -11.72
CA LEU A 202 8.36 -15.68 -10.72
C LEU A 202 8.35 -16.50 -9.44
N ARG A 203 7.17 -16.89 -8.93
CA ARG A 203 7.03 -17.75 -7.76
C ARG A 203 7.84 -19.03 -7.92
N LYS A 204 7.71 -19.73 -9.05
CA LYS A 204 8.46 -20.97 -9.32
C LYS A 204 9.97 -20.76 -9.35
N ALA A 205 10.44 -19.62 -9.84
CA ALA A 205 11.86 -19.31 -9.95
C ALA A 205 12.46 -18.86 -8.60
N LEU A 206 11.70 -18.12 -7.80
CA LEU A 206 12.13 -17.56 -6.52
C LEU A 206 11.93 -18.51 -5.34
N ALA A 207 11.00 -19.48 -5.44
CA ALA A 207 10.74 -20.47 -4.40
C ALA A 207 11.88 -21.48 -4.25
N ALA A 208 12.97 -21.06 -3.62
CA ALA A 208 14.15 -21.86 -3.37
C ALA A 208 14.75 -21.57 -1.98
N GLY A 209 15.33 -22.59 -1.36
CA GLY A 209 16.05 -22.45 -0.09
C GLY A 209 15.16 -21.95 1.04
N ARG A 210 15.55 -20.83 1.67
CA ARG A 210 14.80 -20.19 2.77
C ARG A 210 13.53 -19.50 2.28
N ASN A 211 13.48 -19.10 1.01
CA ASN A 211 12.36 -18.40 0.39
C ASN A 211 11.39 -19.38 -0.29
N ALA A 212 11.38 -20.65 0.12
CA ALA A 212 10.53 -21.68 -0.49
C ALA A 212 9.02 -21.37 -0.38
N ASP A 213 8.65 -20.61 0.66
CA ASP A 213 7.27 -20.21 0.93
C ASP A 213 6.91 -18.84 0.33
N VAL A 214 7.79 -18.23 -0.49
CA VAL A 214 7.56 -16.88 -1.06
C VAL A 214 6.21 -16.78 -1.78
N VAL A 215 5.46 -15.77 -1.40
CA VAL A 215 4.16 -15.41 -1.98
C VAL A 215 4.42 -14.42 -3.11
N VAL A 216 3.94 -14.73 -4.32
CA VAL A 216 4.03 -13.81 -5.46
C VAL A 216 2.65 -13.55 -6.01
N TYR A 217 2.22 -12.29 -6.03
CA TYR A 217 0.88 -11.90 -6.48
C TYR A 217 0.90 -10.60 -7.27
N LEU A 218 -0.25 -10.32 -7.89
CA LEU A 218 -0.55 -9.05 -8.52
C LEU A 218 -1.41 -8.24 -7.55
N SER A 219 -0.94 -7.05 -7.20
CA SER A 219 -1.62 -6.08 -6.37
C SER A 219 -2.47 -5.15 -7.25
N ASP A 220 -3.73 -5.01 -6.86
CA ASP A 220 -4.75 -4.16 -7.47
C ASP A 220 -5.78 -3.86 -6.37
N ASP A 221 -6.14 -2.58 -6.22
CA ASP A 221 -7.08 -2.14 -5.18
C ASP A 221 -8.52 -2.60 -5.46
N ASP A 222 -8.89 -2.77 -6.74
CA ASP A 222 -10.26 -3.09 -7.14
C ASP A 222 -10.54 -4.60 -7.17
N HIS A 223 -9.52 -5.43 -7.48
CA HIS A 223 -9.67 -6.87 -7.75
C HIS A 223 -8.77 -7.77 -6.90
N GLY A 224 -8.20 -7.27 -5.80
CA GLY A 224 -7.25 -7.98 -4.93
C GLY A 224 -7.61 -9.43 -4.63
N ASP A 225 -8.81 -9.69 -4.10
CA ASP A 225 -9.26 -11.04 -3.71
C ASP A 225 -9.24 -12.07 -4.86
N GLU A 226 -9.77 -11.68 -6.02
CA GLU A 226 -9.83 -12.55 -7.20
C GLU A 226 -8.43 -12.79 -7.78
N LEU A 227 -7.56 -11.76 -7.75
CA LEU A 227 -6.18 -11.88 -8.22
C LEU A 227 -5.35 -12.75 -7.28
N LEU A 228 -5.51 -12.63 -5.97
CA LEU A 228 -4.88 -13.50 -4.99
C LEU A 228 -5.26 -14.96 -5.22
N ARG A 229 -6.56 -15.25 -5.40
CA ARG A 229 -7.03 -16.62 -5.69
C ARG A 229 -6.42 -17.21 -6.97
N ARG A 230 -6.09 -16.38 -7.96
CA ARG A 230 -5.48 -16.84 -9.21
C ARG A 230 -3.97 -16.96 -9.15
N CYS A 231 -3.30 -16.12 -8.36
CA CYS A 231 -1.84 -16.12 -8.25
C CYS A 231 -1.34 -17.16 -7.23
N LEU A 232 -2.09 -17.38 -6.15
CA LEU A 232 -1.64 -18.17 -5.01
C LEU A 232 -2.13 -19.62 -5.06
N THR A 233 -1.34 -20.49 -4.42
CA THR A 233 -1.76 -21.87 -4.19
C THR A 233 -2.75 -21.96 -3.03
N GLU A 234 -3.60 -22.98 -3.02
CA GLU A 234 -4.56 -23.22 -1.93
C GLU A 234 -3.88 -23.26 -0.55
N ALA A 235 -2.70 -23.87 -0.45
CA ALA A 235 -1.91 -23.89 0.78
C ALA A 235 -1.44 -22.50 1.22
N GLN A 236 -1.07 -21.62 0.27
CA GLN A 236 -0.67 -20.25 0.57
C GLN A 236 -1.88 -19.40 0.96
N LEU A 237 -3.02 -19.58 0.29
CA LEU A 237 -4.28 -18.91 0.65
C LEU A 237 -4.71 -19.29 2.07
N THR A 238 -4.77 -20.59 2.40
CA THR A 238 -5.15 -21.01 3.77
C THR A 238 -4.17 -20.51 4.84
N LYS A 239 -2.87 -20.37 4.50
CA LYS A 239 -1.84 -19.93 5.46
C LYS A 239 -1.83 -18.42 5.67
N HIS A 240 -2.02 -17.64 4.61
CA HIS A 240 -1.80 -16.19 4.61
C HIS A 240 -3.08 -15.37 4.48
N PHE A 241 -4.12 -15.93 3.86
CA PHE A 241 -5.40 -15.28 3.56
C PHE A 241 -6.56 -16.26 3.87
N PRO A 242 -6.75 -16.67 5.14
CA PRO A 242 -7.75 -17.68 5.49
C PRO A 242 -9.17 -17.30 5.07
N GLU A 243 -9.49 -16.00 5.07
CA GLU A 243 -10.74 -15.41 4.59
C GLU A 243 -11.07 -15.74 3.12
N LEU A 244 -10.06 -15.97 2.29
CA LEU A 244 -10.21 -16.24 0.86
C LEU A 244 -10.24 -17.73 0.51
N ALA A 245 -9.95 -18.61 1.47
CA ALA A 245 -9.72 -20.05 1.28
C ALA A 245 -11.00 -20.92 1.27
N HIS A 246 -12.14 -20.36 0.89
CA HIS A 246 -13.46 -20.99 0.94
C HIS A 246 -14.04 -21.34 -0.44
#